data_AF-A0A660NK97-F1
#
_entry.id   AF-A0A660NK97-F1
#
_cell.length_a   1.000
_cell.length_b   1.000
_cell.length_c   1.000
_cell.angle_alpha   90.00
_cell.angle_beta   90.00
_cell.angle_gamma   90.00
#
_symmetry.space_group_name_H-M   'P 1'
#
loop_
_entity.id
_entity.type
_entity.pdbx_description
1 polymer ?
#
loop_
_entity_poly.entity_id
_entity_poly.type
_entity_poly.pdbx_seq_one_letter_code
_entity_poly.pdbx_strand_id
1 'polypeptide(L)' 'MRLLPVNLDAILVELADLDETLALFDALEADPIEGVTELVPAARTILVHFLPWVCPLP' A
#
# COMPACT_ATOMS: atom_id res chain seq x y z
N MET A 1 9.25 -5.51 6.89
CA MET A 1 7.90 -5.12 6.44
C MET A 1 6.85 -5.49 7.49
N ARG A 2 6.00 -4.55 7.90
CA ARG A 2 4.85 -4.76 8.80
C ARG A 2 3.60 -4.11 8.22
N LEU A 3 2.43 -4.68 8.47
CA LEU A 3 1.14 -4.14 8.03
C LEU A 3 0.36 -3.70 9.27
N LEU A 4 0.05 -2.42 9.35
CA LEU A 4 -0.67 -1.82 10.47
C LEU A 4 -2.05 -1.35 10.00
N PRO A 5 -3.16 -1.81 10.62
CA PRO A 5 -4.48 -1.29 10.30
C PRO A 5 -4.57 0.16 10.78
N VAL A 6 -4.96 1.08 9.88
CA VAL A 6 -5.22 2.48 10.22
C VAL A 6 -6.71 2.74 10.29
N ASN A 7 -7.48 2.13 9.39
CA ASN A 7 -8.93 2.21 9.34
C ASN A 7 -9.54 0.96 8.66
N LEU A 8 -10.85 0.94 8.47
CA LEU A 8 -11.58 -0.14 7.79
C LEU A 8 -11.23 -0.26 6.29
N ASP A 9 -10.74 0.82 5.70
CA ASP A 9 -10.43 1.00 4.28
C ASP A 9 -8.97 1.44 4.06
N ALA A 10 -8.12 1.35 5.09
CA ALA A 10 -6.74 1.81 5.01
C ALA A 10 -5.78 0.98 5.86
N ILE A 11 -4.63 0.65 5.27
CA ILE A 11 -3.48 0.01 5.94
C ILE A 11 -2.21 0.84 5.75
N LEU A 12 -1.35 0.84 6.77
CA LEU A 12 -0.02 1.40 6.69
C LEU A 12 0.99 0.27 6.57
N VAL A 13 1.78 0.30 5.51
CA VAL A 13 2.89 -0.63 5.28
C VAL A 13 4.15 0.02 5.84
N GLU A 14 4.75 -0.54 6.89
CA GLU A 14 6.05 -0.09 7.42
C GLU A 14 7.22 -0.87 6.80
N LEU A 15 8.26 -0.15 6.36
CA LEU A 15 9.41 -0.66 5.62
C LEU A 15 10.74 -0.31 6.30
N ALA A 16 11.83 -0.95 5.85
CA ALA A 16 13.14 -0.81 6.47
C ALA A 16 13.76 0.58 6.25
N ASP A 17 13.50 1.20 5.10
CA ASP A 17 14.09 2.47 4.69
C ASP A 17 13.30 3.11 3.53
N LEU A 18 13.83 4.23 3.03
CA LEU A 18 13.24 4.97 1.92
C LEU A 18 13.37 4.21 0.59
N ASP A 19 14.47 3.49 0.39
CA ASP A 19 14.70 2.76 -0.86
C ASP A 19 13.69 1.62 -1.03
N GLU A 20 13.38 0.88 0.05
CA GLU A 20 12.28 -0.09 0.06
C GLU A 20 10.91 0.56 -0.18
N THR A 21 10.70 1.77 0.33
CA THR A 21 9.45 2.52 0.15
C THR A 21 9.23 2.91 -1.30
N LEU A 22 10.26 3.46 -1.94
CA LEU A 22 10.20 3.82 -3.36
C LEU A 22 10.07 2.59 -4.24
N ALA A 23 10.83 1.52 -3.96
CA ALA A 23 10.75 0.29 -4.74
C ALA A 23 9.36 -0.38 -4.67
N LEU A 24 8.72 -0.40 -3.50
CA LEU A 24 7.36 -0.93 -3.36
C LEU A 24 6.33 -0.02 -4.03
N PHE A 25 6.48 1.30 -3.88
CA PHE A 25 5.58 2.26 -4.53
C PHE A 25 5.63 2.11 -6.06
N ASP A 26 6.83 2.08 -6.65
CA ASP A 26 7.03 1.90 -8.09
C ASP A 26 6.45 0.56 -8.59
N ALA A 27 6.60 -0.52 -7.80
CA ALA A 27 6.05 -1.83 -8.15
C ALA A 27 4.51 -1.83 -8.17
N LEU A 28 3.88 -1.15 -7.19
CA LEU A 28 2.42 -1.05 -7.11
C LEU A 28 1.83 -0.08 -8.13
N GLU A 29 2.58 0.93 -8.56
CA GLU A 29 2.20 1.76 -9.71
C GLU A 29 2.31 1.00 -11.04
N ALA A 30 3.33 0.15 -11.17
CA ALA A 30 3.54 -0.66 -12.38
C ALA A 30 2.50 -1.79 -12.53
N ASP A 31 2.07 -2.39 -11.43
CA ASP A 31 1.05 -3.45 -11.40
C ASP A 31 -0.04 -3.12 -10.36
N PRO A 32 -1.01 -2.25 -10.73
CA PRO A 32 -2.04 -1.78 -9.81
C PRO A 32 -2.98 -2.91 -9.40
N ILE A 33 -3.17 -3.04 -8.08
CA ILE A 33 -4.05 -4.05 -7.50
C ILE A 33 -5.51 -3.58 -7.56
N GLU A 34 -6.40 -4.41 -8.08
CA GLU A 34 -7.83 -4.11 -8.09
C GLU A 34 -8.36 -3.83 -6.68
N GLY A 35 -9.06 -2.71 -6.53
CA GLY A 35 -9.59 -2.27 -5.24
C GLY A 35 -8.68 -1.34 -4.46
N VAL A 36 -7.38 -1.22 -4.79
CA VAL A 36 -6.53 -0.15 -4.23
C VAL A 36 -6.89 1.17 -4.90
N THR A 37 -7.22 2.18 -4.11
CA THR A 37 -7.70 3.48 -4.60
C THR A 37 -6.65 4.56 -4.52
N GLU A 38 -5.72 4.46 -3.57
CA GLU A 38 -4.69 5.47 -3.36
C GLU A 38 -3.47 4.87 -2.66
N LEU A 39 -2.28 5.33 -3.06
CA LEU A 39 -1.00 5.02 -2.45
C LEU A 39 -0.32 6.33 -2.06
N VAL A 40 -0.04 6.50 -0.77
CA VAL A 40 0.64 7.70 -0.25
C VAL A 40 1.98 7.29 0.37
N PRO A 41 3.11 7.55 -0.31
CA PRO A 41 4.43 7.26 0.23
C PRO A 41 4.86 8.31 1.25
N ALA A 42 5.63 7.87 2.26
CA ALA A 42 6.32 8.72 3.22
C ALA A 42 7.80 8.28 3.35
N ALA A 43 8.47 8.59 4.47
CA ALA A 43 9.89 8.27 4.63
C ALA A 43 10.18 6.77 4.69
N ARG A 44 9.37 5.99 5.41
CA ARG A 44 9.55 4.54 5.64
C ARG A 44 8.23 3.78 5.64
N THR A 45 7.21 4.39 5.07
CA THR A 45 5.87 3.84 5.10
C THR A 45 5.12 4.17 3.83
N ILE A 46 4.16 3.31 3.48
CA ILE A 46 3.15 3.61 2.45
C ILE A 46 1.78 3.46 3.10
N LEU A 47 0.97 4.51 3.06
CA LEU A 47 -0.45 4.40 3.37
C LEU A 47 -1.18 3.94 2.12
N VAL A 48 -1.96 2.87 2.25
CA VAL A 48 -2.72 2.25 1.16
C VAL A 48 -4.20 2.38 1.50
N HIS A 49 -4.95 3.09 0.66
CA HIS A 49 -6.41 3.10 0.71
C HIS A 49 -6.96 2.06 -0.26
N PHE A 50 -8.00 1.35 0.15
CA PHE A 50 -8.61 0.31 -0.65
C PHE A 50 -10.11 0.18 -0.40
N LEU A 51 -10.83 -0.39 -1.36
CA LEU A 51 -12.24 -0.72 -1.27
C LEU A 51 -12.41 -2.09 -0.59
N PRO A 52 -12.94 -2.17 0.65
CA PRO A 52 -12.95 -3.42 1.41
C PRO A 52 -13.88 -4.51 0.85
N TRP A 53 -14.79 -4.16 -0.06
CA TRP A 53 -15.70 -5.09 -0.73
C TRP A 53 -15.20 -5.57 -2.09
N VAL A 54 -14.09 -5.02 -2.60
CA VAL A 54 -13.45 -5.47 -3.83
C VAL A 54 -12.35 -6.45 -3.43
N CYS A 55 -12.58 -7.74 -3.71
CA CYS A 55 -11.55 -8.75 -3.56
C CYS A 55 -10.98 -9.02 -4.95
N PRO A 56 -9.69 -8.74 -5.21
CA PRO A 56 -9.07 -9.12 -6.47
C PRO A 56 -9.21 -10.64 -6.64
N LEU A 57 -9.88 -11.07 -7.72
CA LEU A 57 -10.00 -12.48 -8.06
C LEU A 57 -8.71 -12.96 -8.76
N PRO A 58 -8.23 -14.17 -8.47
CA PRO A 58 -7.01 -14.73 -9.07
C PRO A 58 -7.17 -15.09 -10.56
#